data_AF-A0AAU4GSJ5-F1
#
_entry.id   AF-A0AAU4GSJ5-F1
#
_cell.length_a   1.000
_cell.length_b   1.000
_cell.length_c   1.000
_cell.angle_alpha   90.00
_cell.angle_beta   90.00
_cell.angle_gamma   90.00
#
_symmetry.space_group_name_H-M   'P 1'
#
loop_
_entity.id
_entity.type
_entity.pdbx_description
1 polymer ?
#
loop_
_entity_poly.entity_id
_entity_poly.type
_entity_poly.pdbx_seq_one_letter_code
_entity_poly.pdbx_strand_id
1 'polypeptide(L)'
;MAKTAFRRHYDDLALMEDLLHDSGLDWTTIRPPRLLNKRLKKTYRTAYEQNVRTGMFISRADVAHLMLDALDGPETIHHTIGIAY
;
A
#
# COMPACT_ATOMS: atom_id res chain seq x y z
N MET A 1 -5.14 18.88 -16.06
CA MET A 1 -6.31 18.03 -16.23
C MET A 1 -6.26 16.77 -15.35
N ALA A 2 -5.25 15.88 -15.45
CA ALA A 2 -5.16 14.69 -14.57
C ALA A 2 -4.89 14.98 -13.08
N LYS A 3 -4.09 16.02 -12.79
CA LYS A 3 -3.66 16.38 -11.43
C LYS A 3 -4.82 16.61 -10.45
N THR A 4 -5.94 17.15 -10.92
CA THR A 4 -7.12 17.46 -10.08
C THR A 4 -8.00 16.24 -9.80
N ALA A 5 -8.11 15.32 -10.77
CA ALA A 5 -8.89 14.09 -10.60
C ALA A 5 -8.22 13.14 -9.61
N PHE A 6 -6.89 12.99 -9.73
CA PHE A 6 -6.12 12.21 -8.76
C PHE A 6 -6.06 12.88 -7.39
N ARG A 7 -6.04 14.22 -7.33
CA ARG A 7 -6.00 14.94 -6.05
C ARG A 7 -7.15 14.55 -5.12
N ARG A 8 -8.39 14.54 -5.61
CA ARG A 8 -9.54 14.11 -4.79
C ARG A 8 -9.43 12.65 -4.32
N HIS A 9 -8.95 11.76 -5.19
CA HIS A 9 -8.71 10.36 -4.79
C HIS A 9 -7.60 10.23 -3.75
N TYR A 10 -6.53 11.01 -3.87
CA TYR A 10 -5.44 11.01 -2.88
C TYR A 10 -5.87 11.67 -1.57
N ASP A 11 -6.69 12.72 -1.63
CA ASP A 11 -7.27 13.37 -0.45
C ASP A 11 -8.20 12.40 0.32
N ASP A 12 -9.01 11.63 -0.40
CA ASP A 12 -9.89 10.60 0.18
C ASP A 12 -9.09 9.44 0.81
N LEU A 13 -8.01 9.00 0.15
CA LEU A 13 -7.11 8.00 0.71
C LEU A 13 -6.41 8.50 1.98
N ALA A 14 -5.96 9.76 2.00
CA ALA A 14 -5.36 10.34 3.19
C ALA A 14 -6.36 10.37 4.36
N LEU A 15 -7.61 10.77 4.09
CA LEU A 15 -8.66 10.76 5.12
C LEU A 15 -8.94 9.34 5.65
N MET A 16 -8.99 8.34 4.77
CA MET A 16 -9.14 6.94 5.19
C MET A 16 -8.00 6.49 6.09
N GLU A 17 -6.76 6.89 5.78
CA GLU A 17 -5.58 6.56 6.59
C GLU A 17 -5.59 7.27 7.94
N ASP A 18 -6.02 8.53 8.00
CA ASP A 18 -6.21 9.26 9.26
C ASP A 18 -7.27 8.55 10.14
N LEU A 19 -8.37 8.08 9.55
CA LEU A 19 -9.40 7.32 10.27
C LEU A 19 -8.87 5.99 10.82
N LEU A 20 -8.01 5.29 10.07
CA LEU A 20 -7.36 4.07 10.57
C LEU A 20 -6.43 4.39 11.74
N HIS A 21 -5.61 5.44 11.60
CA HIS A 21 -4.69 5.88 12.63
C HIS A 21 -5.42 6.18 13.96
N ASP A 22 -6.57 6.86 13.88
CA ASP A 22 -7.34 7.27 15.07
C ASP A 22 -8.29 6.18 15.61
N SER A 23 -8.38 5.02 14.96
CA SER A 23 -9.36 3.97 15.29
C SER A 23 -9.07 3.19 16.58
N GLY A 24 -7.82 3.23 17.07
CA GLY A 24 -7.36 2.38 18.17
C GLY A 24 -7.27 0.88 17.83
N LEU A 25 -7.39 0.51 16.54
CA LEU A 25 -7.23 -0.86 16.06
C LEU A 25 -5.77 -1.18 15.74
N ASP A 26 -5.45 -2.46 15.69
CA ASP A 26 -4.19 -2.94 15.09
C ASP A 26 -4.34 -2.92 13.57
N TRP A 27 -3.87 -1.85 12.93
CA TRP A 27 -3.98 -1.64 11.49
C TRP A 27 -2.64 -1.76 10.77
N THR A 28 -2.66 -2.21 9.52
CA THR A 28 -1.51 -2.17 8.60
C THR A 28 -2.02 -1.68 7.25
N THR A 29 -1.43 -0.60 6.72
CA THR A 29 -1.86 0.01 5.45
C THR A 29 -0.90 -0.36 4.33
N ILE A 30 -1.39 -0.93 3.23
CA ILE A 30 -0.56 -1.24 2.05
C ILE A 30 -0.81 -0.20 0.95
N ARG A 31 0.25 0.49 0.50
CA ARG A 31 0.21 1.52 -0.55
C ARG A 31 0.83 1.03 -1.86
N PRO A 32 0.05 0.41 -2.76
CA PRO A 32 0.54 0.03 -4.08
C PRO A 32 0.51 1.21 -5.07
N PRO A 33 1.45 1.26 -6.04
CA PRO A 33 1.34 2.12 -7.21
C PRO A 33 0.35 1.49 -8.21
N ARG A 34 0.51 1.75 -9.51
CA ARG A 34 -0.40 1.24 -10.53
C ARG A 34 -0.50 -0.30 -10.52
N LEU A 35 -1.70 -0.80 -10.28
CA LEU A 35 -2.00 -2.23 -10.21
C LEU A 35 -2.10 -2.88 -11.59
N LEU A 36 -1.42 -4.02 -11.75
CA LEU A 36 -1.45 -4.84 -12.95
C LEU A 36 -2.15 -6.19 -12.69
N ASN A 37 -2.74 -6.76 -13.75
CA ASN A 37 -3.25 -8.13 -13.77
C ASN A 37 -2.17 -9.06 -14.34
N LYS A 38 -1.17 -9.38 -13.52
CA LYS A 38 -0.07 -10.31 -13.85
C LYS A 38 -0.05 -11.44 -12.82
N ARG A 39 0.57 -12.56 -13.19
CA ARG A 39 0.79 -13.69 -12.28
C ARG A 39 1.62 -13.27 -11.08
N LEU A 40 1.42 -13.95 -9.96
CA LEU A 40 2.20 -13.81 -8.74
C LEU A 40 3.69 -14.01 -9.03
N LYS A 41 4.53 -13.10 -8.54
CA LYS A 41 5.99 -13.18 -8.69
C LYS A 41 6.73 -13.34 -7.36
N LYS A 42 6.16 -12.88 -6.24
CA LYS A 42 6.78 -12.85 -4.90
C LYS A 42 8.14 -12.14 -4.86
N THR A 43 8.39 -11.28 -5.83
CA THR A 43 9.65 -10.55 -5.99
C THR A 43 9.30 -9.08 -6.18
N TYR A 44 9.33 -8.34 -5.08
CA TYR A 44 8.99 -6.93 -4.99
C TYR A 44 9.79 -6.30 -3.85
N ARG A 45 9.83 -4.98 -3.84
CA ARG A 45 10.44 -4.16 -2.80
C ARG A 45 9.35 -3.56 -1.94
N THR A 46 9.66 -3.36 -0.67
CA THR A 46 8.81 -2.67 0.29
C THR A 46 9.52 -1.47 0.90
N ALA A 47 8.75 -0.52 1.44
CA ALA A 47 9.28 0.59 2.21
C ALA A 47 8.26 1.03 3.27
N TYR A 48 8.72 1.24 4.50
CA TYR A 48 7.88 1.73 5.61
C TYR A 48 7.71 3.25 5.53
N GLU A 49 6.50 3.72 5.81
CA GLU A 49 6.07 5.13 5.85
C GLU A 49 6.33 5.93 4.56
N GLN A 50 6.70 5.25 3.48
CA GLN A 50 7.04 5.89 2.22
C GLN A 50 6.73 4.99 1.01
N ASN A 51 6.58 5.63 -0.15
CA ASN A 51 6.48 4.90 -1.41
C ASN A 51 7.84 4.35 -1.82
N VAL A 52 7.84 3.17 -2.46
CA VAL A 52 9.05 2.57 -3.01
C VAL A 52 9.62 3.48 -4.12
N ARG A 53 10.88 3.89 -3.94
CA ARG A 53 11.57 4.76 -4.91
C ARG A 53 11.57 4.10 -6.30
N THR A 54 11.19 4.87 -7.32
CA THR A 54 11.08 4.45 -8.73
C THR A 54 10.11 3.28 -8.99
N GLY A 55 9.28 2.91 -8.01
CA GLY A 55 8.30 1.84 -8.14
C GLY A 55 7.01 2.32 -8.81
N MET A 56 6.83 2.01 -10.10
CA MET A 56 5.66 2.49 -10.86
C MET A 56 4.50 1.50 -10.93
N PHE A 57 4.77 0.19 -10.75
CA PHE A 57 3.78 -0.86 -10.94
C PHE A 57 3.98 -2.01 -9.97
N ILE A 58 2.89 -2.72 -9.69
CA ILE A 58 2.87 -3.98 -8.94
C ILE A 58 1.69 -4.85 -9.43
N SER A 59 1.77 -6.17 -9.34
CA SER A 59 0.62 -7.01 -9.63
C SER A 59 -0.36 -7.05 -8.44
N ARG A 60 -1.66 -7.18 -8.71
CA ARG A 60 -2.66 -7.42 -7.66
C ARG A 60 -2.34 -8.68 -6.83
N ALA A 61 -1.79 -9.71 -7.49
CA ALA A 61 -1.40 -10.95 -6.84
C ALA A 61 -0.26 -10.75 -5.82
N ASP A 62 0.74 -9.93 -6.16
CA ASP A 62 1.85 -9.61 -5.24
C ASP A 62 1.40 -8.69 -4.09
N VAL A 63 0.45 -7.79 -4.32
CA VAL A 63 -0.17 -7.00 -3.23
C VAL A 63 -0.91 -7.92 -2.27
N ALA A 64 -1.74 -8.83 -2.77
CA ALA A 64 -2.44 -9.80 -1.94
C ALA A 64 -1.47 -10.72 -1.18
N HIS A 65 -0.34 -11.08 -1.80
CA HIS A 65 0.72 -11.82 -1.11
C HIS A 65 1.27 -11.05 0.09
N LEU A 66 1.65 -9.78 -0.10
CA LEU A 66 2.13 -8.95 1.02
C LEU A 66 1.05 -8.75 2.10
N MET A 67 -0.21 -8.58 1.72
CA MET A 67 -1.31 -8.45 2.68
C MET A 67 -1.44 -9.68 3.58
N LEU A 68 -1.25 -10.88 3.03
CA LEU A 68 -1.26 -12.12 3.80
C LEU A 68 -0.01 -12.24 4.67
N ASP A 69 1.17 -11.95 4.13
CA ASP A 69 2.43 -11.98 4.89
C ASP A 69 2.38 -11.02 6.11
N ALA A 70 1.73 -9.86 5.97
CA ALA A 70 1.60 -8.88 7.05
C ALA A 70 0.75 -9.37 8.23
N LEU A 71 -0.18 -10.32 8.01
CA LEU A 71 -0.98 -10.90 9.09
C LEU A 71 -0.14 -11.69 10.08
N ASP A 72 0.98 -12.26 9.63
CA ASP A 72 1.92 -13.03 10.45
C ASP A 72 3.07 -12.15 11.01
N GLY A 73 3.12 -10.87 10.63
CA GLY A 73 4.17 -9.92 11.00
C GLY A 73 3.66 -8.83 11.94
N PRO A 74 3.70 -9.02 13.28
CA PRO A 74 3.24 -8.01 14.24
C PRO A 74 4.04 -6.70 14.17
N GLU A 75 5.25 -6.72 13.63
CA GLU A 75 6.05 -5.52 13.34
C GLU A 75 5.44 -4.61 12.27
N THR A 76 4.41 -5.07 11.57
CA THR A 76 3.69 -4.27 10.56
C THR A 76 2.52 -3.48 11.15
N ILE A 77 2.15 -3.74 12.40
CA ILE A 77 1.05 -3.05 13.07
C ILE A 77 1.39 -1.57 13.26
N HIS A 78 0.41 -0.71 13.01
CA HIS A 78 0.50 0.75 13.00
C HIS A 78 1.49 1.30 11.98
N HIS A 79 1.74 0.55 10.92
CA HIS A 79 2.65 0.95 9.86
C HIS A 79 1.99 1.00 8.49
N THR A 80 2.50 1.93 7.68
CA THR A 80 2.19 1.99 6.26
C THR A 80 3.32 1.39 5.44
N ILE A 81 3.01 0.46 4.55
CA ILE A 81 3.98 -0.24 3.72
C ILE A 81 3.72 0.08 2.24
N GLY A 82 4.64 0.81 1.63
CA GLY A 82 4.71 0.94 0.18
C GLY A 82 5.21 -0.36 -0.46
N ILE A 83 4.62 -0.77 -1.59
CA ILE A 83 5.03 -1.98 -2.33
C ILE A 83 5.18 -1.68 -3.82
N ALA A 84 6.28 -2.09 -4.45
CA ALA A 84 6.43 -2.02 -5.90
C ALA A 84 7.48 -3.01 -6.42
N TYR A 85 7.49 -3.28 -7.72
CA TYR A 85 8.66 -3.92 -8.35
C TYR A 85 9.89 -3.02 -8.28
#